data_AF-A0A2S9YDQ1-F1
#
_entry.id   AF-A0A2S9YDQ1-F1
#
_cell.length_a   1.000
_cell.length_b   1.000
_cell.length_c   1.000
_cell.angle_alpha   90.00
_cell.angle_beta   90.00
_cell.angle_gamma   90.00
#
_symmetry.space_group_name_H-M   'P 1'
#
loop_
_entity.id
_entity.type
_entity.pdbx_description
1 polymer ?
#
loop_
_entity_poly.entity_id
_entity_poly.type
_entity_poly.pdbx_seq_one_letter_code
_entity_poly.pdbx_strand_id
1 'polypeptide(L)'
;MSAPVIETSEPPTPSPAPRWQDRVAVAGFLLAFLLPMFARSTVHPAPLPGSPGLLSQLHGIACLFTHKPEGWSSYYVQVRRADTLQWETLDQSELFELQPFGRRTRMHRLLGAWQAKPSRKTRHMARWIIEQHAKSHPEQARPDAIRFTRAWMIPSVEQPPEHGWVHPDWFEVPPQRRRVIVTYRVDELLAEGAGDDP
;
A
#
# COMPACT_ATOMS: atom_id res chain seq x y z
N MET A 1 -58.02 -23.96 39.46
CA MET A 1 -57.55 -22.56 39.29
C MET A 1 -56.31 -22.42 40.16
N SER A 2 -55.11 -22.54 39.56
CA SER A 2 -53.84 -22.46 40.28
C SER A 2 -53.35 -21.01 40.27
N ALA A 3 -53.00 -20.49 41.45
CA ALA A 3 -52.47 -19.14 41.61
C ALA A 3 -51.03 -19.03 41.03
N PRO A 4 -50.63 -17.88 40.46
CA PRO A 4 -49.29 -17.68 39.93
C PRO A 4 -48.27 -17.54 41.07
N VAL A 5 -47.15 -18.25 40.92
CA VAL A 5 -45.96 -18.10 41.78
C VAL A 5 -45.29 -16.79 41.42
N ILE A 6 -45.27 -15.85 42.35
CA ILE A 6 -44.53 -14.60 42.23
C ILE A 6 -43.07 -14.93 42.52
N GLU A 7 -42.23 -14.87 41.47
CA GLU A 7 -40.79 -15.04 41.58
C GLU A 7 -40.21 -13.78 42.25
N THR A 8 -39.95 -13.87 43.55
CA THR A 8 -39.37 -12.78 44.35
C THR A 8 -37.95 -12.53 43.87
N SER A 9 -37.76 -11.55 42.98
CA SER A 9 -36.44 -11.11 42.55
C SER A 9 -35.73 -10.46 43.73
N GLU A 10 -34.69 -11.10 44.27
CA GLU A 10 -33.88 -10.51 45.33
C GLU A 10 -33.27 -9.18 44.85
N PRO A 11 -33.23 -8.15 45.71
CA PRO A 11 -32.66 -6.86 45.34
C PRO A 11 -31.15 -7.03 45.08
N PRO A 12 -30.60 -6.40 44.02
CA PRO A 12 -29.18 -6.52 43.71
C PRO A 12 -28.37 -5.97 44.88
N THR A 13 -27.49 -6.80 45.44
CA THR A 13 -26.57 -6.38 46.49
C THR A 13 -25.66 -5.28 45.94
N PRO A 14 -25.49 -4.15 46.65
CA PRO A 14 -24.64 -3.07 46.19
C PRO A 14 -23.20 -3.60 46.11
N SER A 15 -22.60 -3.54 44.92
CA SER A 15 -21.21 -3.94 44.74
C SER A 15 -20.30 -3.06 45.60
N PRO A 16 -19.37 -3.65 46.38
CA PRO A 16 -18.50 -2.90 47.27
C PRO A 16 -17.66 -1.90 46.47
N ALA A 17 -17.62 -0.65 46.94
CA ALA A 17 -16.81 0.39 46.30
C ALA A 17 -15.33 -0.03 46.28
N PRO A 18 -14.60 0.19 45.17
CA PRO A 18 -13.21 -0.22 45.05
C PRO A 18 -12.36 0.48 46.10
N ARG A 19 -11.50 -0.28 46.78
CA ARG A 19 -10.63 0.26 47.83
C ARG A 19 -9.63 1.22 47.20
N TRP A 20 -9.14 2.19 47.97
CA TRP A 20 -8.11 3.13 47.50
C TRP A 20 -6.88 2.42 46.92
N GLN A 21 -6.48 1.30 47.54
CA GLN A 21 -5.38 0.47 47.07
C GLN A 21 -5.62 -0.08 45.65
N ASP A 22 -6.83 -0.52 45.34
CA ASP A 22 -7.20 -1.03 44.01
C ASP A 22 -7.10 0.10 42.98
N ARG A 23 -7.52 1.32 43.33
CA ARG A 23 -7.42 2.48 42.46
C ARG A 23 -5.97 2.85 42.16
N VAL A 24 -5.10 2.82 43.17
CA VAL A 24 -3.66 3.07 43.01
C VAL A 24 -3.01 1.97 42.18
N ALA A 25 -3.37 0.71 42.39
CA ALA A 25 -2.86 -0.42 41.62
C ALA A 25 -3.28 -0.32 40.15
N VAL A 26 -4.55 -0.01 39.87
CA VAL A 26 -5.05 0.19 38.50
C VAL A 26 -4.39 1.40 37.85
N ALA A 27 -4.26 2.54 38.55
CA ALA A 27 -3.59 3.71 38.03
C ALA A 27 -2.11 3.43 37.73
N GLY A 28 -1.42 2.72 38.61
CA GLY A 28 -0.04 2.27 38.41
C GLY A 28 0.11 1.34 37.22
N PHE A 29 -0.80 0.38 37.05
CA PHE A 29 -0.85 -0.50 35.89
C PHE A 29 -1.09 0.29 34.60
N LEU A 30 -2.08 1.18 34.58
CA LEU A 30 -2.37 2.03 33.43
C LEU A 30 -1.19 2.93 33.08
N LEU A 31 -0.53 3.54 34.06
CA LEU A 31 0.67 4.34 33.84
C LEU A 31 1.84 3.50 33.30
N ALA A 32 2.12 2.34 33.91
CA ALA A 32 3.17 1.44 33.46
C ALA A 32 2.91 0.88 32.06
N PHE A 33 1.63 0.73 31.67
CA PHE A 33 1.23 0.27 30.34
C PHE A 33 1.24 1.40 29.30
N LEU A 34 0.71 2.57 29.64
CA LEU A 34 0.54 3.70 28.71
C LEU A 34 1.81 4.53 28.55
N LEU A 35 2.63 4.72 29.58
CA LEU A 35 3.86 5.53 29.48
C LEU A 35 4.83 4.99 28.41
N PRO A 36 5.13 3.67 28.34
CA PRO A 36 5.95 3.12 27.26
C PRO A 36 5.32 3.32 25.88
N MET A 37 4.00 3.17 25.76
CA MET A 37 3.28 3.41 24.51
C MET A 37 3.37 4.87 24.07
N PHE A 38 3.10 5.82 24.97
CA PHE A 38 3.18 7.25 24.68
C PHE A 38 4.60 7.70 24.35
N ALA A 39 5.59 7.34 25.19
CA ALA A 39 6.99 7.70 24.99
C ALA A 39 7.56 7.16 23.66
N ARG A 40 7.03 6.04 23.16
CA ARG A 40 7.47 5.45 21.88
C ARG A 40 6.64 5.90 20.67
N SER A 41 5.37 6.26 20.87
CA SER A 41 4.51 6.76 19.79
C SER A 41 4.99 8.10 19.21
N THR A 42 5.78 8.87 19.96
CA THR A 42 6.11 10.25 19.59
C THR A 42 7.55 10.49 19.12
N VAL A 43 8.58 9.66 19.41
CA VAL A 43 9.98 10.16 19.23
C VAL A 43 11.08 9.20 18.72
N HIS A 44 11.03 7.85 18.78
CA HIS A 44 12.24 7.06 18.47
C HIS A 44 12.08 5.82 17.55
N PRO A 45 12.80 5.76 16.40
CA PRO A 45 12.75 4.65 15.44
C PRO A 45 13.56 3.40 15.82
N ALA A 46 14.13 3.34 17.03
CA ALA A 46 14.98 2.21 17.44
C ALA A 46 14.12 0.98 17.86
N PRO A 47 14.46 -0.25 17.43
CA PRO A 47 13.77 -1.46 17.87
C PRO A 47 13.86 -1.63 19.40
N LEU A 48 12.88 -2.32 19.99
CA LEU A 48 12.94 -2.68 21.41
C LEU A 48 14.16 -3.59 21.65
N PRO A 49 14.97 -3.34 22.70
CA PRO A 49 16.04 -4.26 23.06
C PRO A 49 15.44 -5.65 23.33
N GLY A 50 15.90 -6.66 22.59
CA GLY A 50 15.44 -8.04 22.71
C GLY A 50 14.17 -8.42 21.92
N SER A 51 13.53 -7.51 21.17
CA SER A 51 12.38 -7.93 20.35
C SER A 51 12.83 -8.62 19.06
N PRO A 52 12.28 -9.80 18.72
CA PRO A 52 12.49 -10.41 17.41
C PRO A 52 12.06 -9.42 16.32
N GLY A 53 12.87 -9.25 15.28
CA GLY A 53 12.58 -8.30 14.18
C GLY A 53 11.19 -8.49 13.54
N LEU A 54 10.64 -9.70 13.61
CA LEU A 54 9.29 -10.03 13.17
C LEU A 54 8.19 -9.32 13.98
N LEU A 55 8.33 -9.19 15.30
CA LEU A 55 7.37 -8.48 16.15
C LEU A 55 7.39 -6.97 15.91
N SER A 56 8.56 -6.39 15.61
CA SER A 56 8.68 -5.00 15.18
C SER A 56 7.99 -4.75 13.83
N GLN A 57 8.12 -5.68 12.88
CA GLN A 57 7.41 -5.62 11.60
C GLN A 57 5.90 -5.77 11.77
N LEU A 58 5.45 -6.71 12.61
CA LEU A 58 4.03 -6.91 12.91
C LEU A 58 3.43 -5.73 13.68
N HIS A 59 4.18 -5.09 14.58
CA HIS A 59 3.78 -3.85 15.24
C HIS A 59 3.70 -2.68 14.26
N GLY A 60 4.67 -2.53 13.34
CA GLY A 60 4.60 -1.54 12.26
C GLY A 60 3.45 -1.77 11.26
N ILE A 61 2.97 -3.02 11.14
CA ILE A 61 1.76 -3.37 10.38
C ILE A 61 0.49 -3.13 11.22
N ALA A 62 0.48 -3.45 12.50
CA ALA A 62 -0.67 -3.23 13.38
C ALA A 62 -0.91 -1.72 13.63
N CYS A 63 0.16 -0.94 13.69
CA CYS A 63 0.15 0.51 13.77
C CYS A 63 0.35 1.16 12.39
N LEU A 64 -0.24 0.57 11.34
CA LEU A 64 -0.07 0.81 9.89
C LEU A 64 0.20 2.26 9.42
N PHE A 65 -0.06 3.27 10.25
CA PHE A 65 0.47 4.61 10.13
C PHE A 65 0.82 5.18 11.53
N THR A 66 2.06 5.02 12.00
CA THR A 66 2.53 5.72 13.23
C THR A 66 2.55 7.24 13.04
N HIS A 67 2.60 7.69 11.79
CA HIS A 67 2.40 9.07 11.36
C HIS A 67 1.39 9.08 10.21
N LYS A 68 0.50 10.08 10.18
CA LYS A 68 -0.41 10.29 9.06
C LYS A 68 0.42 10.43 7.77
N PRO A 69 0.27 9.55 6.77
CA PRO A 69 1.04 9.66 5.54
C PRO A 69 0.68 10.99 4.85
N GLU A 70 1.66 11.84 4.62
CA GLU A 70 1.50 13.10 3.88
C GLU A 70 1.23 12.85 2.38
N GLY A 71 1.49 11.63 1.92
CA GLY A 71 1.27 11.22 0.56
C GLY A 71 1.66 9.76 0.32
N TRP A 72 1.37 9.29 -0.90
CA TRP A 72 1.78 7.96 -1.36
C TRP A 72 2.27 8.02 -2.80
N SER A 73 3.01 6.99 -3.22
CA SER A 73 3.44 6.85 -4.61
C SER A 73 2.50 5.92 -5.36
N SER A 74 2.06 6.35 -6.53
CA SER A 74 1.41 5.49 -7.52
C SER A 74 2.36 5.27 -8.68
N TYR A 75 2.38 4.06 -9.20
CA TYR A 75 3.21 3.69 -10.36
C TYR A 75 2.29 3.35 -11.51
N TYR A 76 2.68 3.74 -12.73
CA TYR A 76 1.91 3.46 -13.92
C TYR A 76 2.81 2.86 -15.00
N VAL A 77 2.16 2.07 -15.86
CA VAL A 77 2.75 1.57 -17.08
C VAL A 77 2.09 2.32 -18.21
N GLN A 78 2.90 2.89 -19.09
CA GLN A 78 2.39 3.57 -20.27
C GLN A 78 3.03 2.99 -21.52
N VAL A 79 2.22 2.84 -22.55
CA VAL A 79 2.66 2.41 -23.87
C VAL A 79 2.43 3.53 -24.87
N ARG A 80 3.24 3.53 -25.92
CA ARG A 80 3.02 4.35 -27.09
C ARG A 80 2.85 3.43 -28.29
N ARG A 81 1.99 3.81 -29.22
CA ARG A 81 1.80 3.10 -30.48
C ARG A 81 2.27 3.97 -31.64
N ALA A 82 2.74 3.32 -32.70
CA ALA A 82 3.34 4.00 -33.85
C ALA A 82 2.33 4.85 -34.64
N ASP A 83 1.05 4.49 -34.60
CA ASP A 83 -0.05 5.15 -35.31
C ASP A 83 -0.50 6.45 -34.65
N THR A 84 -0.64 6.45 -33.32
CA THR A 84 -1.17 7.57 -32.55
C THR A 84 -0.07 8.47 -31.99
N LEU A 85 1.13 7.93 -31.76
CA LEU A 85 2.26 8.59 -31.09
C LEU A 85 1.92 9.13 -29.68
N GLN A 86 0.74 8.82 -29.14
CA GLN A 86 0.30 9.22 -27.82
C GLN A 86 0.66 8.17 -26.78
N TRP A 87 0.93 8.62 -25.56
CA TRP A 87 1.14 7.74 -24.44
C TRP A 87 -0.21 7.38 -23.83
N GLU A 88 -0.50 6.09 -23.78
CA GLU A 88 -1.69 5.52 -23.16
C GLU A 88 -1.28 4.83 -21.85
N THR A 89 -2.08 4.98 -20.80
CA THR A 89 -1.89 4.26 -19.54
C THR A 89 -2.58 2.92 -19.60
N LEU A 90 -1.82 1.84 -19.40
CA LEU A 90 -2.39 0.49 -19.35
C LEU A 90 -3.17 0.28 -18.06
N ASP A 91 -4.28 -0.46 -18.17
CA ASP A 91 -4.96 -0.96 -16.99
C ASP A 91 -4.08 -2.00 -16.29
N GLN A 92 -3.69 -1.67 -15.06
CA GLN A 92 -2.88 -2.55 -14.24
C GLN A 92 -3.67 -3.71 -13.66
N SER A 93 -5.01 -3.63 -13.64
CA SER A 93 -5.86 -4.73 -13.17
C SER A 93 -5.76 -5.94 -14.10
N GLU A 94 -5.63 -5.70 -15.40
CA GLU A 94 -5.43 -6.74 -16.43
C GLU A 94 -4.06 -7.41 -16.34
N LEU A 95 -3.04 -6.67 -15.88
CA LEU A 95 -1.67 -7.16 -15.77
C LEU A 95 -1.38 -7.77 -14.39
N PHE A 96 -2.08 -7.34 -13.35
CA PHE A 96 -1.81 -7.74 -11.96
C PHE A 96 -3.13 -8.00 -11.22
N GLU A 97 -3.51 -9.27 -11.12
CA GLU A 97 -4.79 -9.73 -10.52
C GLU A 97 -5.03 -9.27 -9.08
N LEU A 98 -3.97 -9.03 -8.29
CA LEU A 98 -4.07 -8.60 -6.90
C LEU A 98 -3.73 -7.11 -6.77
N GLN A 99 -4.76 -6.27 -6.69
CA GLN A 99 -4.62 -4.89 -6.20
C GLN A 99 -5.34 -4.70 -4.86
N PRO A 100 -4.62 -4.75 -3.73
CA PRO A 100 -5.09 -4.03 -2.55
C PRO A 100 -3.95 -3.24 -1.89
N PHE A 101 -4.15 -1.93 -1.74
CA PHE A 101 -3.36 -0.98 -0.94
C PHE A 101 -1.97 -0.57 -1.43
N GLY A 102 -1.71 -0.53 -2.74
CA GLY A 102 -0.52 0.15 -3.28
C GLY A 102 0.83 -0.35 -2.78
N ARG A 103 0.90 -1.40 -1.95
CA ARG A 103 2.12 -2.04 -1.46
C ARG A 103 2.00 -3.51 -1.79
N ARG A 104 3.00 -4.01 -2.52
CA ARG A 104 3.30 -5.43 -2.78
C ARG A 104 2.80 -6.05 -4.08
N THR A 105 2.23 -5.31 -5.04
CA THR A 105 2.22 -5.79 -6.44
C THR A 105 3.66 -6.05 -6.89
N ARG A 106 3.89 -7.00 -7.80
CA ARG A 106 5.24 -7.29 -8.31
C ARG A 106 5.86 -5.99 -8.82
N MET A 107 5.11 -5.20 -9.56
CA MET A 107 5.53 -3.89 -10.04
C MET A 107 5.87 -2.90 -8.92
N HIS A 108 5.04 -2.74 -7.88
CA HIS A 108 5.35 -1.83 -6.77
C HIS A 108 6.60 -2.27 -6.00
N ARG A 109 6.81 -3.57 -5.81
CA ARG A 109 8.05 -4.06 -5.19
C ARG A 109 9.25 -3.77 -6.09
N LEU A 110 9.14 -4.01 -7.39
CA LEU A 110 10.21 -3.78 -8.35
C LEU A 110 10.58 -2.29 -8.43
N LEU A 111 9.60 -1.41 -8.58
CA LEU A 111 9.82 0.03 -8.77
C LEU A 111 10.06 0.78 -7.46
N GLY A 112 9.41 0.36 -6.37
CA GLY A 112 9.60 0.94 -5.04
C GLY A 112 10.89 0.48 -4.36
N ALA A 113 11.15 -0.84 -4.31
CA ALA A 113 12.32 -1.37 -3.60
C ALA A 113 13.64 -1.09 -4.32
N TRP A 114 13.63 -0.84 -5.64
CA TRP A 114 14.84 -0.52 -6.40
C TRP A 114 14.96 0.96 -6.77
N GLN A 115 14.28 1.82 -5.99
CA GLN A 115 14.38 3.27 -6.12
C GLN A 115 14.04 3.80 -7.52
N ALA A 116 13.25 3.03 -8.31
CA ALA A 116 12.90 3.38 -9.68
C ALA A 116 14.14 3.69 -10.55
N LYS A 117 15.11 2.77 -10.60
CA LYS A 117 16.28 2.89 -11.50
C LYS A 117 16.19 1.91 -12.68
N PRO A 118 16.65 2.29 -13.88
CA PRO A 118 16.83 1.35 -14.99
C PRO A 118 17.73 0.18 -14.58
N SER A 119 17.29 -1.05 -14.81
CA SER A 119 18.04 -2.27 -14.52
C SER A 119 17.62 -3.41 -15.44
N ARG A 120 18.38 -4.52 -15.46
CA ARG A 120 18.00 -5.76 -16.16
C ARG A 120 16.61 -6.24 -15.75
N LYS A 121 16.23 -6.03 -14.49
CA LYS A 121 14.97 -6.51 -13.94
C LYS A 121 13.78 -5.62 -14.33
N THR A 122 13.96 -4.30 -14.44
CA THR A 122 12.92 -3.41 -15.01
C THR A 122 12.74 -3.66 -16.49
N ARG A 123 13.84 -3.94 -17.22
CA ARG A 123 13.81 -4.37 -18.62
C ARG A 123 13.02 -5.68 -18.80
N HIS A 124 13.31 -6.68 -17.98
CA HIS A 124 12.59 -7.97 -17.97
C HIS A 124 11.09 -7.78 -17.70
N MET A 125 10.72 -6.90 -16.76
CA MET A 125 9.32 -6.58 -16.49
C MET A 125 8.66 -5.89 -17.70
N ALA A 126 9.34 -4.95 -18.34
CA ALA A 126 8.81 -4.29 -19.54
C ALA A 126 8.54 -5.31 -20.66
N ARG A 127 9.48 -6.22 -20.92
CA ARG A 127 9.29 -7.31 -21.88
C ARG A 127 8.09 -8.19 -21.53
N TRP A 128 8.01 -8.66 -20.28
CA TRP A 128 6.90 -9.49 -19.82
C TRP A 128 5.55 -8.78 -19.99
N ILE A 129 5.45 -7.48 -19.67
CA ILE A 129 4.21 -6.71 -19.85
C ILE A 129 3.81 -6.67 -21.33
N ILE A 130 4.76 -6.41 -22.23
CA ILE A 130 4.49 -6.34 -23.68
C ILE A 130 4.00 -7.70 -24.20
N GLU A 131 4.62 -8.79 -23.76
CA GLU A 131 4.19 -10.14 -24.12
C GLU A 131 2.81 -10.48 -23.59
N GLN A 132 2.49 -10.13 -22.34
CA GLN A 132 1.16 -10.37 -21.76
C GLN A 132 0.11 -9.51 -22.45
N HIS A 133 0.38 -8.22 -22.66
CA HIS A 133 -0.52 -7.33 -23.35
C HIS A 133 -0.85 -7.81 -24.77
N ALA A 134 0.15 -8.30 -25.51
CA ALA A 134 -0.07 -8.86 -26.85
C ALA A 134 -0.90 -10.15 -26.84
N LYS A 135 -0.89 -10.92 -25.73
CA LYS A 135 -1.73 -12.11 -25.56
C LYS A 135 -3.18 -11.75 -25.22
N SER A 136 -3.37 -10.76 -24.35
CA SER A 136 -4.70 -10.34 -23.90
C SER A 136 -5.45 -9.50 -24.95
N HIS A 137 -4.71 -8.74 -25.77
CA HIS A 137 -5.26 -7.83 -26.78
C HIS A 137 -4.64 -8.08 -28.16
N PRO A 138 -4.86 -9.27 -28.77
CA PRO A 138 -4.25 -9.64 -30.05
C PRO A 138 -4.72 -8.78 -31.23
N GLU A 139 -5.88 -8.13 -31.12
CA GLU A 139 -6.44 -7.22 -32.12
C GLU A 139 -5.71 -5.87 -32.19
N GLN A 140 -4.97 -5.52 -31.15
CA GLN A 140 -4.30 -4.23 -31.06
C GLN A 140 -2.89 -4.29 -31.63
N ALA A 141 -2.51 -3.26 -32.39
CA ALA A 141 -1.15 -3.13 -32.90
C ALA A 141 -0.15 -3.09 -31.74
N ARG A 142 0.97 -3.81 -31.88
CA ARG A 142 2.03 -3.83 -30.87
C ARG A 142 2.54 -2.41 -30.63
N PRO A 143 2.70 -1.99 -29.36
CA PRO A 143 3.29 -0.69 -29.04
C PRO A 143 4.75 -0.57 -29.51
N ASP A 144 5.19 0.65 -29.83
CA ASP A 144 6.56 0.96 -30.25
C ASP A 144 7.47 1.27 -29.06
N ALA A 145 6.90 1.77 -27.97
CA ALA A 145 7.61 2.08 -26.74
C ALA A 145 6.77 1.78 -25.50
N ILE A 146 7.46 1.52 -24.39
CA ILE A 146 6.88 1.35 -23.06
C ILE A 146 7.68 2.18 -22.06
N ARG A 147 6.98 2.81 -21.12
CA ARG A 147 7.63 3.52 -20.03
C ARG A 147 6.98 3.21 -18.69
N PHE A 148 7.81 3.21 -17.65
CA PHE A 148 7.34 3.19 -16.27
C PHE A 148 7.35 4.60 -15.72
N THR A 149 6.29 4.94 -15.00
CA THR A 149 6.14 6.28 -14.45
C THR A 149 5.71 6.22 -12.98
N ARG A 150 5.98 7.31 -12.25
CA ARG A 150 5.62 7.47 -10.84
C ARG A 150 4.93 8.80 -10.64
N ALA A 151 3.83 8.78 -9.91
CA ALA A 151 3.15 9.96 -9.42
C ALA A 151 3.18 9.99 -7.89
N TRP A 152 3.37 11.19 -7.33
CA TRP A 152 3.24 11.45 -5.91
C TRP A 152 1.84 12.00 -5.61
N MET A 153 1.08 11.24 -4.86
CA MET A 153 -0.27 11.58 -4.45
C MET A 153 -0.24 12.23 -3.08
N ILE A 154 -0.97 13.32 -2.94
CA ILE A 154 -1.14 14.04 -1.68
C ILE A 154 -2.65 14.03 -1.41
N PRO A 155 -3.11 13.46 -0.29
CA PRO A 155 -4.53 13.47 0.04
C PRO A 155 -5.00 14.91 0.23
N SER A 156 -6.10 15.27 -0.43
CA SER A 156 -6.73 16.58 -0.23
C SER A 156 -7.50 16.58 1.09
N VAL A 157 -7.30 17.62 1.90
CA VAL A 157 -8.12 17.85 3.11
C VAL A 157 -9.51 18.36 2.73
N GLU A 158 -9.60 19.13 1.65
CA GLU A 158 -10.82 19.76 1.16
C GLU A 158 -11.74 18.76 0.44
N GLN A 159 -11.15 17.71 -0.14
CA GLN A 159 -11.86 16.66 -0.88
C GLN A 159 -11.33 15.29 -0.44
N PRO A 160 -11.70 14.83 0.77
CA PRO A 160 -11.35 13.50 1.22
C PRO A 160 -12.03 12.46 0.31
N PRO A 161 -11.36 11.35 -0.03
CA PRO A 161 -11.96 10.35 -0.91
C PRO A 161 -13.09 9.60 -0.21
N GLU A 162 -14.26 9.50 -0.85
CA GLU A 162 -15.47 8.89 -0.27
C GLU A 162 -15.38 7.36 -0.16
N HIS A 163 -14.65 6.71 -1.07
CA HIS A 163 -14.57 5.25 -1.18
C HIS A 163 -13.15 4.69 -0.89
N GLY A 164 -12.37 5.41 -0.09
CA GLY A 164 -10.99 5.03 0.25
C GLY A 164 -9.98 5.49 -0.80
N TRP A 165 -8.74 4.99 -0.71
CA TRP A 165 -7.64 5.48 -1.55
C TRP A 165 -7.87 5.16 -3.03
N VAL A 166 -8.04 6.19 -3.85
CA VAL A 166 -8.17 6.07 -5.31
C VAL A 166 -6.84 6.40 -5.98
N HIS A 167 -6.45 5.62 -6.98
CA HIS A 167 -5.34 5.95 -7.87
C HIS A 167 -5.90 6.76 -9.04
N PRO A 168 -5.75 8.10 -9.06
CA PRO A 168 -6.24 8.92 -10.18
C PRO A 168 -5.51 8.55 -11.47
N ASP A 169 -6.08 8.95 -12.60
CA ASP A 169 -5.41 8.78 -13.88
C ASP A 169 -4.10 9.57 -13.90
N TRP A 170 -3.11 9.06 -14.65
CA TRP A 170 -1.81 9.71 -14.80
C TRP A 170 -1.90 11.18 -15.25
N PHE A 171 -2.84 11.48 -16.14
CA PHE A 171 -3.01 12.79 -16.74
C PHE A 171 -3.72 13.77 -15.80
N GLU A 172 -4.48 13.28 -14.82
CA GLU A 172 -5.10 14.09 -13.76
C GLU A 172 -4.08 14.57 -12.73
N VAL A 173 -2.96 13.86 -12.58
CA VAL A 173 -1.88 14.28 -11.67
C VAL A 173 -1.08 15.45 -12.28
N PRO A 174 -0.88 16.56 -11.54
CA PRO A 174 -0.07 17.68 -11.99
C PRO A 174 1.35 17.28 -12.42
N PRO A 175 1.91 17.91 -13.48
CA PRO A 175 3.25 17.60 -13.98
C PRO A 175 4.37 17.61 -12.94
N GLN A 176 4.30 18.49 -11.95
CA GLN A 176 5.32 18.64 -10.90
C GLN A 176 5.35 17.43 -9.94
N ARG A 177 4.26 16.68 -9.87
CA ARG A 177 4.11 15.50 -9.01
C ARG A 177 4.31 14.19 -9.76
N ARG A 178 4.62 14.23 -11.05
CA ARG A 178 4.73 13.05 -11.90
C ARG A 178 6.10 13.00 -12.56
N ARG A 179 6.67 11.80 -12.65
CA ARG A 179 7.97 11.59 -13.31
C ARG A 179 7.97 10.32 -14.14
N VAL A 180 8.64 10.39 -15.29
CA VAL A 180 9.03 9.19 -16.04
C VAL A 180 10.24 8.58 -15.35
N ILE A 181 10.17 7.28 -15.08
CA ILE A 181 11.26 6.53 -14.46
C ILE A 181 12.24 6.08 -15.53
N VAL A 182 11.72 5.37 -16.53
CA VAL A 182 12.49 4.79 -17.61
C VAL A 182 11.57 4.56 -18.80
N THR A 183 12.12 4.72 -19.99
CA THR A 183 11.46 4.42 -21.26
C THR A 183 12.30 3.39 -21.99
N TYR A 184 11.65 2.42 -22.62
CA TYR A 184 12.25 1.41 -23.45
C TYR A 184 11.57 1.40 -24.81
N ARG A 185 12.36 1.21 -25.87
CA ARG A 185 11.81 0.89 -27.18
C ARG A 185 11.54 -0.61 -27.26
N VAL A 186 10.41 -0.98 -27.85
CA VAL A 186 9.95 -2.39 -27.85
C VAL A 186 10.79 -3.25 -28.77
N ASP A 187 11.28 -2.70 -29.88
CA ASP A 187 12.23 -3.36 -30.79
C ASP A 187 13.50 -3.82 -30.06
N GLU A 188 14.13 -2.93 -29.30
CA GLU A 188 15.33 -3.21 -28.50
C GLU A 188 15.06 -4.26 -27.40
N LEU A 189 13.92 -4.17 -26.71
CA LEU A 189 13.54 -5.11 -25.65
C LEU A 189 13.40 -6.54 -26.14
N LEU A 190 12.85 -6.71 -27.35
CA LEU A 190 12.59 -8.02 -27.92
C LEU A 190 13.83 -8.60 -28.61
N ALA A 191 14.67 -7.76 -29.22
CA ALA A 191 15.92 -8.19 -29.84
C ALA A 191 16.90 -8.81 -28.84
N GLU A 192 17.04 -8.22 -27.65
CA GLU A 192 17.93 -8.75 -26.60
C GLU A 192 17.40 -10.03 -25.95
N GLY A 193 16.08 -10.26 -25.97
CA GLY A 193 15.48 -11.44 -25.35
C GLY A 193 15.80 -12.76 -26.07
N ALA A 194 16.16 -12.70 -27.35
CA ALA A 194 16.47 -13.87 -28.16
C ALA A 194 17.87 -14.46 -27.89
N GLY A 195 18.74 -13.74 -27.15
CA GLY A 195 20.12 -14.16 -26.90
C GLY A 195 20.43 -14.63 -25.48
N ASP A 196 19.43 -14.69 -24.59
CA ASP A 196 19.59 -14.82 -23.14
C ASP A 196 18.82 -16.03 -22.58
N ASP A 197 18.59 -17.06 -23.42
CA ASP A 197 18.07 -18.38 -23.00
C ASP A 197 19.20 -19.18 -22.32
N PRO A 198 19.09 -19.51 -21.02
CA PRO A 198 20.01 -20.43 -20.35
C PRO A 198 19.78 -21.89 -20.75
#